data_AF-A0A3C0W0S1-F1
#
_entry.id   AF-A0A3C0W0S1-F1
#
_cell.length_a   1.000
_cell.length_b   1.000
_cell.length_c   1.000
_cell.angle_alpha   90.00
_cell.angle_beta   90.00
_cell.angle_gamma   90.00
#
_symmetry.space_group_name_H-M   'P 1'
#
loop_
_entity.id
_entity.type
_entity.pdbx_description
1 polymer ?
#
loop_
_entity_poly.entity_id
_entity_poly.type
_entity_poly.pdbx_seq_one_letter_code
_entity_poly.pdbx_strand_id
1 'polypeptide(L)' 'MELADFLTKEQVVTELKATDRWEAIEELIDLLVEYGRIKSEHRDAIVSVVKKRETSMSTGIG' A
#
# COMPACT_ATOMS: atom_id res chain seq x y z
N MET A 1 8.31 1.41 -19.94
CA MET A 1 7.82 1.39 -18.56
C MET A 1 8.96 1.82 -17.68
N GLU A 2 8.96 3.09 -17.33
CA GLU A 2 9.90 3.70 -16.40
C GLU A 2 9.22 3.80 -15.02
N LEU A 3 10.01 3.85 -13.95
CA LEU A 3 9.48 4.06 -12.60
C LEU A 3 8.61 5.34 -12.52
N ALA A 4 8.99 6.36 -13.29
CA ALA A 4 8.27 7.62 -13.40
C ALA A 4 6.84 7.46 -13.95
N ASP A 5 6.53 6.39 -14.68
CA ASP A 5 5.18 6.10 -15.17
C ASP A 5 4.23 5.63 -14.03
N PHE A 6 4.78 5.10 -12.94
CA PHE A 6 4.02 4.49 -11.84
C PHE A 6 4.05 5.27 -10.53
N LEU A 7 5.08 6.10 -10.33
CA LEU A 7 5.29 6.84 -9.09
C LEU A 7 5.08 8.34 -9.33
N THR A 8 3.88 8.79 -8.98
CA THR A 8 3.53 10.22 -8.97
C THR A 8 3.62 10.80 -7.57
N LYS A 9 3.70 12.13 -7.45
CA LYS A 9 3.75 12.81 -6.13
C LYS A 9 2.55 12.48 -5.25
N GLU A 10 1.40 12.22 -5.87
CA GLU A 10 0.15 11.82 -5.22
C GLU A 10 0.27 10.46 -4.50
N GLN A 11 1.26 9.64 -4.85
CA GLN A 11 1.47 8.31 -4.29
C GLN A 11 2.60 8.27 -3.24
N VAL A 12 3.10 9.44 -2.81
CA VAL A 12 4.22 9.56 -1.86
C VAL A 12 3.76 10.17 -0.55
N VAL A 13 3.91 9.42 0.54
CA VAL A 13 3.71 9.92 1.92
C VAL A 13 5.08 10.14 2.56
N THR A 14 5.38 11.38 2.94
CA THR A 14 6.66 11.74 3.56
C THR A 14 6.70 11.46 5.06
N GLU A 15 5.54 11.46 5.71
CA GLU A 15 5.40 11.24 7.16
C GLU A 15 4.30 10.20 7.40
N LEU A 16 4.67 8.93 7.32
CA LEU A 16 3.75 7.84 7.67
C LEU A 16 3.40 7.92 9.15
N LYS A 17 2.10 7.81 9.46
CA LYS A 17 1.60 7.74 10.83
C LYS A 17 1.62 6.32 11.38
N ALA A 18 1.63 5.33 10.50
CA ALA A 18 1.73 3.93 10.84
C ALA A 18 2.94 3.62 11.72
N THR A 19 2.71 2.85 12.77
CA THR A 19 3.74 2.40 13.70
C THR A 19 4.17 0.96 13.47
N ASP A 20 3.35 0.20 12.73
CA ASP A 20 3.67 -1.15 12.30
C ASP A 20 3.48 -1.37 10.79
N ARG A 21 4.02 -2.49 10.30
CA ARG A 21 3.99 -2.86 8.87
C ARG A 21 2.57 -2.93 8.30
N TRP A 22 1.61 -3.41 9.08
CA TRP A 22 0.24 -3.61 8.62
C TRP A 22 -0.50 -2.28 8.54
N GLU A 23 -0.32 -1.42 9.53
CA GLU A 23 -0.80 -0.04 9.50
C GLU A 23 -0.24 0.71 8.28
N ALA A 24 1.06 0.53 7.97
CA ALA A 24 1.68 1.22 6.83
C ALA A 24 1.09 0.76 5.49
N ILE A 25 0.80 -0.54 5.35
CA ILE A 25 0.14 -1.08 4.16
C ILE A 25 -1.26 -0.49 4.00
N GLU A 26 -2.02 -0.38 5.09
CA GLU A 26 -3.36 0.23 5.05
C GLU A 26 -3.29 1.71 4.70
N GLU A 27 -2.41 2.48 5.35
CA GLU A 27 -2.22 3.91 5.09
C GLU A 27 -1.85 4.19 3.63
N LEU A 28 -0.95 3.38 3.05
CA LEU A 28 -0.58 3.51 1.64
C LEU A 28 -1.72 3.14 0.68
N ILE A 29 -2.52 2.11 1.00
CA ILE A 29 -3.68 1.75 0.18
C ILE A 29 -4.77 2.82 0.27
N ASP A 30 -4.96 3.42 1.46
CA ASP A 30 -5.89 4.52 1.67
C ASP A 30 -5.52 5.75 0.85
N LEU A 31 -4.23 6.09 0.79
CA LEU A 31 -3.72 7.13 -0.10
C LEU A 31 -4.12 6.86 -1.56
N LEU A 32 -3.93 5.63 -2.04
CA LEU A 32 -4.30 5.28 -3.42
C LEU A 32 -5.81 5.36 -3.67
N VAL A 33 -6.64 5.10 -2.65
CA VAL A 33 -8.10 5.31 -2.73
C VAL A 33 -8.44 6.79 -2.76
N GLU A 34 -7.79 7.60 -1.92
CA GLU A 34 -8.00 9.05 -1.83
C GLU A 34 -7.72 9.75 -3.17
N TYR A 35 -6.62 9.40 -3.84
CA TYR A 35 -6.26 9.93 -5.17
C TYR A 35 -6.96 9.19 -6.32
N GLY A 36 -7.97 8.34 -6.04
CA GLY A 36 -8.80 7.69 -7.05
C GLY A 36 -8.06 6.64 -7.91
N ARG A 37 -6.87 6.19 -7.49
CA ARG A 37 -6.11 5.13 -8.15
C ARG A 37 -6.69 3.75 -7.86
N ILE A 38 -7.38 3.60 -6.72
CA ILE A 38 -8.12 2.42 -6.32
C ILE A 38 -9.56 2.84 -6.02
N LYS A 39 -10.54 2.08 -6.51
CA LYS A 39 -11.93 2.28 -6.10
C LYS A 39 -12.12 1.82 -4.66
N SER A 40 -12.85 2.58 -3.85
CA SER A 40 -13.11 2.25 -2.45
C SER A 40 -13.72 0.85 -2.26
N GLU A 41 -14.54 0.37 -3.21
CA GLU A 41 -15.11 -0.98 -3.22
C GLU A 41 -14.05 -2.11 -3.29
N HIS A 42 -12.85 -1.82 -3.79
CA HIS A 42 -11.76 -2.79 -3.94
C HIS A 42 -10.74 -2.71 -2.80
N ARG A 43 -10.83 -1.69 -1.95
CA ARG A 43 -9.87 -1.43 -0.86
C ARG A 43 -9.62 -2.68 -0.02
N ASP A 44 -10.65 -3.23 0.61
CA ASP A 44 -10.49 -4.34 1.57
C ASP A 44 -9.99 -5.62 0.91
N ALA A 45 -10.41 -5.87 -0.34
CA ALA A 45 -9.90 -6.99 -1.13
C ALA A 45 -8.39 -6.85 -1.41
N ILE A 46 -7.93 -5.65 -1.77
CA ILE A 46 -6.52 -5.37 -2.04
C ILE A 46 -5.71 -5.47 -0.75
N VAL A 47 -6.17 -4.85 0.35
CA VAL A 47 -5.52 -4.95 1.67
C VAL A 47 -5.32 -6.42 2.06
N SER A 48 -6.38 -7.24 1.94
CA SER A 48 -6.32 -8.66 2.27
C SER A 48 -5.28 -9.43 1.46
N VAL A 49 -5.23 -9.21 0.14
CA VAL A 49 -4.25 -9.87 -0.74
C VAL A 49 -2.82 -9.42 -0.44
N VAL A 50 -2.60 -8.13 -0.23
CA VAL A 50 -1.27 -7.58 0.10
C VAL A 50 -0.79 -8.14 1.44
N LYS A 51 -1.63 -8.11 2.49
CA LYS A 51 -1.27 -8.67 3.80
C LYS A 51 -0.96 -10.17 3.73
N LYS A 52 -1.75 -10.92 2.96
CA LYS A 52 -1.51 -12.36 2.73
C LYS A 52 -0.17 -12.60 2.03
N ARG A 53 0.15 -11.81 1.01
CA ARG A 53 1.44 -11.88 0.29
C ARG A 53 2.60 -11.60 1.23
N GLU A 54 2.54 -10.51 2.00
CA GLU A 54 3.60 -10.13 2.94
C GLU A 54 3.81 -11.19 4.04
N THR A 55 2.73 -11.82 4.50
CA THR A 55 2.80 -12.94 5.44
C THR A 55 3.46 -14.17 4.80
N SER A 56 3.15 -14.45 3.53
CA SER A 56 3.57 -15.67 2.82
C SER A 56 4.97 -15.58 2.21
N MET A 57 5.45 -14.37 1.88
CA MET A 57 6.78 -14.12 1.32
C MET A 57 7.81 -13.66 2.35
N SER A 58 7.44 -13.54 3.63
CA SER A 58 8.41 -13.34 4.70
C SER A 58 9.31 -14.56 4.76
N THR A 59 10.51 -14.46 4.19
CA THR A 59 11.58 -15.47 4.33
C THR A 59 12.14 -15.53 5.76
N GLY A 60 11.52 -14.83 6.72
CA GLY A 60 11.99 -14.77 8.11
C GLY A 60 13.32 -14.04 8.26
N ILE A 61 13.80 -13.36 7.21
CA ILE A 61 14.98 -12.51 7.29
C ILE A 61 14.49 -11.13 7.76
N GLY A 62 14.34 -11.02 9.08
CA GLY A 62 14.28 -9.75 9.80
C GLY A 62 15.67 -9.21 10.06
#